data_AF-A0A0F7M098-F1
#
_entry.id   AF-A0A0F7M098-F1
#
_cell.length_a   1.000
_cell.length_b   1.000
_cell.length_c   1.000
_cell.angle_alpha   90.00
_cell.angle_beta   90.00
_cell.angle_gamma   90.00
#
_symmetry.space_group_name_H-M   'P 1'
#
loop_
_entity.id
_entity.type
_entity.pdbx_description
1 polymer ?
#
loop_
_entity_poly.entity_id
_entity_poly.type
_entity_poly.pdbx_seq_one_letter_code
_entity_poly.pdbx_strand_id
1 'polypeptide(L)'
;MLLATDLDGTFLGGTSENRLRLYQIIAAHPEIELAFVTGRGLESVLPLLADPTIPEPDYIICDVGCTVVDGSTQQPIQPLQSDIDKLWPGEHVVEAALDGINGLQRQDVPQERRCSYFCEPEAVDAVRAPLAKAVAALDCDLLYSASWYLDIFAKGVNKGSTLTALVAHLNIPHEEVLVAGIL
;
A
#
# COMPACT_ATOMS: atom_id res chain seq x y z
N MET A 1 -11.10 16.90 -8.87
CA MET A 1 -10.46 16.69 -7.54
C MET A 1 -10.32 15.20 -7.26
N LEU A 2 -9.13 14.77 -6.85
CA LEU A 2 -8.84 13.42 -6.38
C LEU A 2 -8.69 13.40 -4.85
N LEU A 3 -9.51 12.60 -4.16
CA LEU A 3 -9.35 12.25 -2.76
C LEU A 3 -8.59 10.94 -2.64
N ALA A 4 -7.32 11.02 -2.24
CA ALA A 4 -6.49 9.85 -1.97
C ALA A 4 -6.45 9.57 -0.46
N THR A 5 -6.92 8.41 -0.03
CA THR A 5 -7.07 8.10 1.40
C THR A 5 -6.48 6.74 1.75
N ASP A 6 -5.74 6.70 2.86
CA ASP A 6 -5.46 5.43 3.53
C ASP A 6 -6.76 4.80 4.06
N LEU A 7 -6.75 3.49 4.27
CA LEU A 7 -7.93 2.75 4.73
C LEU A 7 -7.94 2.62 6.25
N ASP A 8 -6.99 1.86 6.79
CA ASP A 8 -6.95 1.51 8.21
C ASP A 8 -6.63 2.73 9.07
N GLY A 9 -7.46 2.98 10.09
CA GLY A 9 -7.32 4.15 10.95
C GLY A 9 -7.64 5.50 10.30
N THR A 10 -7.92 5.53 8.99
CA THR A 10 -8.27 6.74 8.23
C THR A 10 -9.69 6.62 7.65
N PHE A 11 -9.87 6.08 6.45
CA PHE A 11 -11.18 5.97 5.80
C PHE A 11 -12.13 5.04 6.55
N LEU A 12 -11.61 3.90 7.03
CA LEU A 12 -12.34 2.91 7.82
C LEU A 12 -12.32 3.22 9.32
N GLY A 13 -11.63 4.30 9.73
CA GLY A 13 -11.50 4.73 11.13
C GLY A 13 -12.72 5.46 11.69
N GLY A 14 -12.57 6.00 12.90
CA GLY A 14 -13.59 6.84 13.54
C GLY A 14 -14.90 6.15 13.92
N THR A 15 -15.92 6.95 14.23
CA THR A 15 -17.27 6.45 14.55
C THR A 15 -18.02 6.10 13.27
N SER A 16 -18.96 5.15 13.37
CA SER A 16 -19.81 4.78 12.22
C SER A 16 -20.61 5.95 11.66
N GLU A 17 -21.04 6.89 12.50
CA GLU A 17 -21.74 8.11 12.09
C GLU A 17 -20.85 9.01 11.21
N ASN A 18 -19.60 9.24 11.61
CA ASN A 18 -18.67 10.07 10.84
C ASN A 18 -18.32 9.42 9.50
N ARG A 19 -18.10 8.10 9.46
CA ARG A 19 -17.85 7.37 8.20
C ARG A 19 -19.04 7.48 7.25
N LEU A 20 -20.25 7.17 7.73
CA LEU A 20 -21.45 7.25 6.90
C LEU A 20 -21.65 8.66 6.35
N ARG A 21 -21.41 9.70 7.15
CA ARG A 21 -21.47 11.08 6.68
C ARG A 21 -20.44 11.38 5.59
N LEU A 22 -19.20 10.94 5.75
CA LEU A 22 -18.15 11.08 4.73
C LEU A 22 -18.55 10.36 3.44
N TYR A 23 -18.99 9.11 3.55
CA TYR A 23 -19.37 8.27 2.41
C TYR A 23 -20.55 8.86 1.64
N GLN A 24 -21.54 9.42 2.35
CA GLN A 24 -22.66 10.14 1.74
C GLN A 24 -22.22 11.39 0.99
N ILE A 25 -21.24 12.13 1.52
CA ILE A 25 -20.69 13.31 0.83
C ILE A 25 -20.01 12.85 -0.47
N ILE A 26 -19.12 11.85 -0.41
CA ILE A 26 -18.44 11.34 -1.61
C ILE A 26 -19.46 10.86 -2.65
N ALA A 27 -20.43 10.04 -2.24
CA ALA A 27 -21.45 9.51 -3.15
C ALA A 27 -22.37 10.59 -3.76
N ALA A 28 -22.56 11.72 -3.08
CA ALA A 28 -23.36 12.83 -3.59
C ALA A 28 -22.60 13.74 -4.57
N HIS A 29 -21.28 13.59 -4.68
CA HIS A 29 -20.37 14.45 -5.44
C HIS A 29 -19.55 13.62 -6.45
N PRO A 30 -20.14 13.24 -7.60
CA PRO A 30 -19.48 12.40 -8.60
C PRO A 30 -18.25 13.05 -9.25
N GLU A 31 -18.02 14.34 -9.02
CA GLU A 31 -16.79 15.05 -9.41
C GLU A 31 -15.57 14.75 -8.51
N ILE A 32 -15.78 14.04 -7.40
CA ILE A 32 -14.72 13.56 -6.52
C ILE A 32 -14.28 12.18 -7.00
N GLU A 33 -13.09 12.11 -7.57
CA GLU A 33 -12.43 10.82 -7.79
C GLU A 33 -11.85 10.32 -6.46
N LEU A 34 -12.01 9.04 -6.16
CA LEU A 34 -11.59 8.40 -4.92
C LEU A 34 -10.47 7.39 -5.19
N ALA A 35 -9.33 7.55 -4.51
CA ALA A 35 -8.25 6.57 -4.51
C ALA A 35 -8.05 5.97 -3.12
N PHE A 36 -8.12 4.64 -3.03
CA PHE A 36 -7.68 3.92 -1.84
C PHE A 36 -6.16 3.74 -1.88
N VAL A 37 -5.45 4.17 -0.85
CA VAL A 37 -3.97 4.15 -0.78
C VAL A 37 -3.51 3.41 0.48
N THR A 38 -3.49 2.09 0.41
CA THR A 38 -3.41 1.19 1.57
C THR A 38 -2.16 0.31 1.60
N GLY A 39 -1.82 -0.17 2.81
CA GLY A 39 -0.82 -1.21 3.02
C GLY A 39 -1.38 -2.64 2.89
N ARG A 40 -2.71 -2.80 2.81
CA ARG A 40 -3.36 -4.08 2.54
C ARG A 40 -2.96 -4.60 1.17
N GLY A 41 -2.90 -5.92 0.99
CA GLY A 41 -2.85 -6.51 -0.36
C GLY A 41 -4.20 -6.42 -1.05
N LEU A 42 -4.21 -6.52 -2.40
CA LEU A 42 -5.43 -6.33 -3.20
C LEU A 42 -6.59 -7.23 -2.73
N GLU A 43 -6.32 -8.52 -2.49
CA GLU A 43 -7.34 -9.47 -2.01
C GLU A 43 -7.98 -9.05 -0.67
N SER A 44 -7.25 -8.33 0.18
CA SER A 44 -7.77 -7.81 1.45
C SER A 44 -8.58 -6.51 1.28
N VAL A 45 -8.53 -5.89 0.10
CA VAL A 45 -9.35 -4.72 -0.28
C VAL A 45 -10.65 -5.17 -0.94
N LEU A 46 -10.65 -6.24 -1.73
CA LEU A 46 -11.82 -6.70 -2.50
C LEU A 46 -13.12 -6.84 -1.68
N PRO A 47 -13.12 -7.38 -0.43
CA PRO A 47 -14.33 -7.45 0.37
C PRO A 47 -14.96 -6.08 0.69
N LEU A 48 -14.16 -5.02 0.71
CA LEU A 48 -14.65 -3.65 0.92
C LEU A 48 -15.42 -3.13 -0.28
N LEU A 49 -15.02 -3.53 -1.49
CA LEU A 49 -15.70 -3.16 -2.75
C LEU A 49 -17.08 -3.82 -2.87
N ALA A 50 -17.29 -4.93 -2.15
CA ALA A 50 -18.58 -5.61 -2.09
C ALA A 50 -19.56 -5.00 -1.07
N ASP A 51 -19.09 -4.10 -0.19
CA ASP A 51 -19.93 -3.41 0.78
C ASP A 51 -20.58 -2.18 0.13
N PRO A 52 -21.92 -2.16 -0.09
CA PRO A 52 -22.59 -1.07 -0.77
C PRO A 52 -22.62 0.24 0.04
N THR A 53 -22.19 0.21 1.31
CA THR A 53 -22.08 1.42 2.13
C THR A 53 -20.77 2.16 1.88
N ILE A 54 -19.75 1.47 1.38
CA ILE A 54 -18.44 2.02 1.07
C ILE A 54 -18.50 2.58 -0.36
N PRO A 55 -18.15 3.86 -0.60
CA PRO A 55 -18.05 4.39 -1.94
C PRO A 55 -17.02 3.61 -2.75
N GLU A 56 -17.39 3.22 -3.96
CA GLU A 56 -16.47 2.56 -4.89
C GLU A 56 -15.33 3.53 -5.25
N PRO A 57 -14.06 3.13 -5.08
CA PRO A 57 -12.94 3.94 -5.51
C PRO A 57 -12.78 3.89 -7.03
N ASP A 58 -12.27 4.97 -7.62
CA ASP A 58 -11.81 4.99 -9.01
C ASP A 58 -10.46 4.28 -9.16
N TYR A 59 -9.61 4.36 -8.13
CA TYR A 59 -8.27 3.76 -8.14
C TYR A 59 -7.90 3.10 -6.82
N ILE A 60 -7.10 2.05 -6.90
CA ILE A 60 -6.59 1.35 -5.72
C ILE A 60 -5.07 1.22 -5.83
N ILE A 61 -4.37 1.86 -4.90
CA ILE A 61 -2.98 1.66 -4.59
C ILE A 61 -2.91 0.79 -3.34
N CYS A 62 -2.38 -0.42 -3.48
CA CYS A 62 -2.29 -1.42 -2.41
C CYS A 62 -0.86 -1.98 -2.32
N ASP A 63 -0.64 -2.96 -1.44
CA ASP A 63 0.69 -3.53 -1.17
C ASP A 63 1.73 -2.45 -0.82
N VAL A 64 1.34 -1.47 0.00
CA VAL A 64 2.18 -0.32 0.40
C VAL A 64 2.63 0.54 -0.79
N GLY A 65 1.94 0.46 -1.92
CA GLY A 65 2.28 1.18 -3.15
C GLY A 65 2.80 0.30 -4.28
N CYS A 66 2.98 -1.01 -4.06
CA CYS A 66 3.55 -1.91 -5.05
C CYS A 66 2.54 -2.41 -6.10
N THR A 67 1.25 -2.17 -5.86
CA THR A 67 0.18 -2.57 -6.77
C THR A 67 -0.74 -1.37 -7.03
N VAL A 68 -0.99 -1.06 -8.30
CA VAL A 68 -1.89 0.02 -8.74
C VAL A 68 -2.88 -0.50 -9.78
N VAL A 69 -4.16 -0.47 -9.42
CA VAL A 69 -5.26 -0.99 -10.25
C VAL A 69 -6.40 0.00 -10.36
N ASP A 70 -7.16 -0.12 -11.45
CA ASP A 70 -8.45 0.54 -11.61
C ASP A 70 -9.45 -0.04 -10.60
N GLY A 71 -10.22 0.81 -9.93
CA GLY A 71 -11.10 0.38 -8.84
C GLY A 71 -12.29 -0.47 -9.30
N SER A 72 -12.81 -0.20 -10.50
CA SER A 72 -13.97 -0.90 -11.05
C SER A 72 -13.63 -2.25 -11.68
N THR A 73 -12.55 -2.28 -12.47
CA THR A 73 -12.14 -3.47 -13.24
C THR A 73 -11.09 -4.31 -12.53
N GLN A 74 -10.46 -3.74 -11.50
CA GLN A 74 -9.33 -4.33 -10.76
C GLN A 74 -8.15 -4.69 -11.68
N GLN A 75 -8.10 -4.09 -12.87
CA GLN A 75 -7.03 -4.30 -13.82
C GLN A 75 -5.86 -3.37 -13.51
N PRO A 76 -4.61 -3.85 -13.68
CA PRO A 76 -3.42 -3.01 -13.55
C PRO A 76 -3.47 -1.74 -14.40
N ILE A 77 -3.12 -0.60 -13.79
CA ILE A 77 -2.98 0.66 -14.52
C ILE A 77 -1.61 0.68 -15.19
N GLN A 78 -1.61 0.71 -16.53
CA GLN A 78 -0.38 0.70 -17.32
C GLN A 78 -0.05 2.12 -17.84
N PRO A 79 1.24 2.50 -17.92
CA PRO A 79 2.43 1.66 -17.69
C PRO A 79 2.86 1.55 -16.21
N LEU A 80 2.17 2.23 -15.28
CA LEU A 80 2.59 2.35 -13.88
C LEU A 80 2.90 1.01 -13.22
N GLN A 81 2.00 0.03 -13.35
CA GLN A 81 2.22 -1.29 -12.77
C GLN A 81 3.45 -1.97 -13.39
N SER A 82 3.63 -1.91 -14.72
CA SER A 82 4.80 -2.51 -15.37
C SER A 82 6.12 -1.88 -14.96
N ASP A 83 6.13 -0.60 -14.60
CA ASP A 83 7.33 0.08 -14.12
C ASP A 83 7.68 -0.35 -12.69
N ILE A 84 6.68 -0.59 -11.84
CA ILE A 84 6.88 -1.21 -10.52
C ILE A 84 7.39 -2.65 -10.67
N ASP A 85 6.81 -3.43 -11.57
CA ASP A 85 7.17 -4.84 -11.82
C ASP A 85 8.66 -5.00 -12.15
N LYS A 86 9.23 -4.07 -12.92
CA LYS A 86 10.64 -4.10 -13.32
C LYS A 86 11.61 -3.90 -12.15
N LEU A 87 11.16 -3.26 -11.08
CA LEU A 87 11.98 -2.97 -9.89
C LEU A 87 11.92 -4.10 -8.86
N TRP A 88 10.90 -4.96 -8.92
CA TRP A 88 10.72 -6.02 -7.93
C TRP A 88 11.61 -7.25 -8.23
N PRO A 89 12.53 -7.65 -7.34
CA PRO A 89 13.40 -8.81 -7.57
C PRO A 89 12.68 -10.16 -7.50
N GLY A 90 11.45 -10.20 -7.01
CA GLY A 90 10.70 -11.44 -6.78
C GLY A 90 10.80 -11.93 -5.34
N GLU A 91 9.70 -12.52 -4.87
CA GLU A 91 9.55 -12.99 -3.49
C GLU A 91 10.63 -14.01 -3.09
N HIS A 92 10.89 -15.00 -3.95
CA HIS A 92 11.86 -16.05 -3.65
C HIS A 92 13.30 -15.51 -3.47
N VAL A 93 13.65 -14.44 -4.22
CA VAL A 93 14.96 -13.78 -4.08
C VAL A 93 15.07 -13.07 -2.74
N VAL A 94 13.99 -12.42 -2.30
CA VAL A 94 13.92 -11.79 -0.97
C VAL A 94 14.01 -12.84 0.12
N GLU A 95 13.20 -13.91 0.06
CA GLU A 95 13.23 -14.98 1.08
C GLU A 95 14.61 -15.61 1.21
N ALA A 96 15.26 -15.94 0.09
CA ALA A 96 16.60 -16.52 0.10
C ALA A 96 17.65 -15.57 0.70
N ALA A 97 17.51 -14.25 0.51
CA ALA A 97 18.44 -13.27 1.07
C ALA A 97 18.27 -13.08 2.59
N LEU A 98 17.08 -13.37 3.11
CA LEU A 98 16.78 -13.29 4.55
C LEU A 98 17.02 -14.62 5.28
N ASP A 99 17.29 -15.70 4.55
CA ASP A 99 17.56 -17.00 5.14
C ASP A 99 18.72 -16.91 6.17
N GLY A 100 18.51 -17.51 7.33
CA GLY A 100 19.44 -17.44 8.46
C GLY A 100 19.38 -16.17 9.33
N ILE A 101 18.56 -15.17 9.00
CA ILE A 101 18.27 -14.05 9.92
C ILE A 101 17.20 -14.49 10.93
N ASN A 102 17.63 -14.83 12.15
CA ASN A 102 16.71 -15.21 13.23
C ASN A 102 15.89 -14.02 13.72
N GLY A 103 14.67 -14.25 14.22
CA GLY A 103 13.80 -13.20 14.76
C GLY A 103 12.85 -12.56 13.74
N LEU A 104 12.78 -13.12 12.53
CA LEU A 104 11.79 -12.80 11.51
C LEU A 104 10.80 -13.97 11.37
N GLN A 105 9.52 -13.66 11.34
CA GLN A 105 8.46 -14.64 11.05
C GLN A 105 7.67 -14.18 9.82
N ARG A 106 7.64 -14.96 8.74
CA ARG A 106 6.88 -14.61 7.54
C ARG A 106 5.38 -14.50 7.87
N GLN A 107 4.73 -13.44 7.37
CA GLN A 107 3.30 -13.28 7.49
C GLN A 107 2.58 -14.10 6.41
N ASP A 108 1.57 -14.85 6.82
CA ASP A 108 0.69 -15.61 5.92
C ASP A 108 -0.51 -14.73 5.53
N VAL A 109 -0.25 -13.76 4.64
CA VAL A 109 -1.24 -12.81 4.15
C VAL A 109 -1.13 -12.68 2.62
N PRO A 110 -2.25 -12.49 1.91
CA PRO A 110 -2.21 -12.15 0.50
C PRO A 110 -1.43 -10.87 0.27
N GLN A 111 -0.40 -10.94 -0.56
CA GLN A 111 0.48 -9.82 -0.90
C GLN A 111 1.11 -10.04 -2.26
N GLU A 112 1.35 -8.96 -2.99
CA GLU A 112 2.13 -8.99 -4.23
C GLU A 112 3.26 -7.96 -4.17
N ARG A 113 4.42 -8.30 -4.74
CA ARG A 113 5.60 -7.40 -4.87
C ARG A 113 6.13 -6.87 -3.54
N ARG A 114 5.84 -7.60 -2.46
CA ARG A 114 6.23 -7.31 -1.10
C ARG A 114 6.41 -8.61 -0.34
N CYS A 115 7.33 -8.61 0.62
CA CYS A 115 7.42 -9.65 1.63
C CYS A 115 7.28 -9.05 3.02
N SER A 116 6.20 -9.41 3.70
CA SER A 116 5.90 -8.97 5.06
C SER A 116 6.29 -10.01 6.10
N TYR A 117 6.93 -9.55 7.17
CA TYR A 117 7.39 -10.34 8.32
C TYR A 117 6.92 -9.71 9.63
N PHE A 118 6.77 -10.52 10.67
CA PHE A 118 6.74 -10.05 12.04
C PHE A 118 8.16 -10.01 12.60
N CYS A 119 8.47 -8.96 13.35
CA CYS A 119 9.69 -8.83 14.12
C CYS A 119 9.38 -8.10 15.42
N GLU A 120 9.61 -8.78 16.54
CA GLU A 120 9.34 -8.23 17.86
C GLU A 120 10.32 -7.07 18.17
N PRO A 121 9.88 -6.05 18.93
CA PRO A 121 10.74 -4.93 19.33
C PRO A 121 12.08 -5.35 19.94
N GLU A 122 12.08 -6.45 20.70
CA GLU A 122 13.23 -7.03 21.38
C GLU A 122 14.25 -7.63 20.39
N ALA A 123 13.79 -8.10 19.23
CA ALA A 123 14.61 -8.70 18.19
C ALA A 123 15.14 -7.68 17.17
N VAL A 124 14.45 -6.54 16.99
CA VAL A 124 14.75 -5.55 15.95
C VAL A 124 16.20 -5.10 15.95
N ASP A 125 16.77 -4.77 17.10
CA ASP A 125 18.14 -4.23 17.13
C ASP A 125 19.19 -5.29 16.77
N ALA A 126 18.92 -6.57 17.05
CA ALA A 126 19.79 -7.67 16.66
C ALA A 126 19.73 -7.95 15.15
N VAL A 127 18.56 -7.77 14.52
CA VAL A 127 18.36 -8.05 13.09
C VAL A 127 18.59 -6.84 12.18
N ARG A 128 18.60 -5.61 12.73
CA ARG A 128 18.66 -4.36 11.95
C ARG A 128 19.81 -4.33 10.95
N ALA A 129 21.03 -4.60 11.41
CA ALA A 129 22.22 -4.54 10.57
C ALA A 129 22.27 -5.61 9.47
N PRO A 130 22.07 -6.92 9.75
CA PRO A 130 22.03 -7.93 8.70
C PRO A 130 20.86 -7.73 7.74
N LEU A 131 19.69 -7.31 8.22
CA LEU A 131 18.52 -7.04 7.40
C LEU A 131 18.75 -5.86 6.45
N ALA A 132 19.25 -4.72 6.94
CA ALA A 132 19.57 -3.57 6.11
C ALA A 132 20.61 -3.92 5.03
N LYS A 133 21.60 -4.76 5.36
CA LYS A 133 22.60 -5.24 4.39
C LYS A 133 21.97 -6.13 3.31
N ALA A 134 21.13 -7.09 3.69
CA ALA A 134 20.46 -7.99 2.75
C ALA A 134 19.51 -7.23 1.82
N VAL A 135 18.67 -6.36 2.38
CA VAL A 135 17.71 -5.53 1.63
C VAL A 135 18.41 -4.58 0.66
N ALA A 136 19.48 -3.91 1.10
CA ALA A 136 20.25 -3.02 0.22
C ALA A 136 20.93 -3.76 -0.94
N ALA A 137 21.34 -5.01 -0.75
CA ALA A 137 21.92 -5.84 -1.83
C ALA A 137 20.91 -6.24 -2.90
N LEU A 138 19.61 -6.19 -2.58
CA LEU A 138 18.51 -6.48 -3.50
C LEU A 138 17.94 -5.23 -4.19
N ASP A 139 18.47 -4.05 -3.89
CA ASP A 139 17.88 -2.75 -4.26
C ASP A 139 16.40 -2.63 -3.85
N CYS A 140 16.12 -3.06 -2.61
CA CYS A 140 14.82 -2.95 -1.96
C CYS A 140 14.83 -1.88 -0.86
N ASP A 141 13.64 -1.44 -0.46
CA ASP A 141 13.42 -0.67 0.77
C ASP A 141 12.91 -1.59 1.89
N LEU A 142 13.13 -1.15 3.13
CA LEU A 142 12.66 -1.81 4.35
C LEU A 142 11.80 -0.83 5.15
N LEU A 143 10.57 -1.22 5.46
CA LEU A 143 9.68 -0.49 6.34
C LEU A 143 9.47 -1.27 7.63
N TYR A 144 9.72 -0.65 8.78
CA TYR A 144 9.30 -1.17 10.08
C TYR A 144 8.18 -0.30 10.63
N SER A 145 7.02 -0.88 10.91
CA SER A 145 5.82 -0.16 11.33
C SER A 145 5.13 -0.81 12.54
N ALA A 146 4.42 0.04 13.30
CA ALA A 146 3.70 -0.32 14.52
C ALA A 146 4.48 -1.20 15.52
N SER A 147 5.81 -1.03 15.56
CA SER A 147 6.71 -1.81 16.41
C SER A 147 6.57 -3.34 16.26
N TRP A 148 6.17 -3.81 15.07
CA TRP A 148 5.91 -5.24 14.89
C TRP A 148 6.04 -5.73 13.44
N TYR A 149 5.64 -4.91 12.47
CA TYR A 149 5.55 -5.31 11.08
C TYR A 149 6.78 -4.83 10.31
N LEU A 150 7.43 -5.75 9.60
CA LEU A 150 8.46 -5.45 8.62
C LEU A 150 7.93 -5.73 7.22
N ASP A 151 8.07 -4.78 6.32
CA ASP A 151 7.73 -4.94 4.90
C ASP A 151 8.97 -4.67 4.06
N ILE A 152 9.25 -5.55 3.10
CA ILE A 152 10.33 -5.41 2.12
C ILE A 152 9.71 -5.35 0.75
N PHE A 153 10.05 -4.31 0.00
CA PHE A 153 9.48 -4.02 -1.32
C PHE A 153 10.53 -3.30 -2.19
N ALA A 154 10.25 -3.16 -3.49
CA ALA A 154 11.17 -2.51 -4.42
C ALA A 154 11.54 -1.10 -3.97
N LYS A 155 12.82 -0.73 -4.10
CA LYS A 155 13.30 0.58 -3.66
C LYS A 155 12.65 1.72 -4.42
N GLY A 156 12.30 2.77 -3.70
CA GLY A 156 11.66 3.96 -4.26
C GLY A 156 10.18 3.75 -4.63
N VAL A 157 9.63 2.55 -4.38
CA VAL A 157 8.19 2.26 -4.54
C VAL A 157 7.54 2.34 -3.16
N ASN A 158 6.56 3.22 -3.00
CA ASN A 158 5.77 3.37 -1.80
C ASN A 158 4.48 4.14 -2.11
N LYS A 159 3.52 4.15 -1.18
CA LYS A 159 2.23 4.87 -1.28
C LYS A 159 2.36 6.26 -1.89
N GLY A 160 3.30 7.09 -1.42
CA GLY A 160 3.47 8.47 -1.86
C GLY A 160 4.03 8.58 -3.27
N SER A 161 5.07 7.81 -3.58
CA SER A 161 5.68 7.77 -4.92
C SER A 161 4.69 7.25 -5.97
N THR A 162 3.95 6.19 -5.67
CA THR A 162 2.96 5.58 -6.56
C THR A 162 1.76 6.52 -6.76
N LEU A 163 1.28 7.18 -5.70
CA LEU A 163 0.22 8.18 -5.81
C LEU A 163 0.68 9.37 -6.68
N THR A 164 1.91 9.83 -6.50
CA THR A 164 2.47 10.91 -7.32
C THR A 164 2.54 10.52 -8.80
N ALA A 165 2.96 9.28 -9.07
CA ALA A 165 3.00 8.74 -10.43
C ALA A 165 1.59 8.58 -11.04
N LEU A 166 0.61 8.17 -10.24
CA LEU A 166 -0.80 8.07 -10.65
C LEU A 166 -1.37 9.45 -10.98
N VAL A 167 -1.21 10.44 -10.11
CA VAL A 167 -1.65 11.83 -10.34
C VAL A 167 -1.07 12.39 -11.63
N ALA A 168 0.23 12.16 -11.87
CA ALA A 168 0.89 12.57 -13.12
C ALA A 168 0.33 11.81 -14.34
N HIS A 169 0.08 10.51 -14.23
CA HIS A 169 -0.49 9.69 -15.30
C HIS A 169 -1.90 10.16 -15.71
N LEU A 170 -2.70 10.55 -14.72
CA LEU A 170 -4.07 11.06 -14.92
C LEU A 170 -4.11 12.53 -15.33
N ASN A 171 -2.97 13.23 -15.33
CA ASN A 171 -2.85 14.67 -15.57
C ASN A 171 -3.70 15.53 -14.62
N ILE A 172 -3.79 15.10 -13.35
CA ILE A 172 -4.54 15.83 -12.32
C ILE A 172 -3.64 16.93 -11.72
N PRO A 173 -4.10 18.20 -11.67
CA PRO A 173 -3.34 19.28 -11.02
C PRO A 173 -3.12 18.99 -9.53
N HIS A 174 -1.93 19.29 -8.99
CA HIS A 174 -1.60 18.99 -7.60
C HIS A 174 -2.53 19.70 -6.60
N GLU A 175 -3.01 20.90 -6.92
CA GLU A 175 -3.98 21.66 -6.14
C GLU A 175 -5.37 20.98 -6.07
N GLU A 176 -5.63 20.02 -6.94
CA GLU A 176 -6.84 19.22 -6.97
C GLU A 176 -6.67 17.86 -6.27
N VAL A 177 -5.55 17.61 -5.62
CA VAL A 177 -5.29 16.35 -4.90
C VAL A 177 -5.36 16.59 -3.39
N LEU A 178 -6.27 15.91 -2.72
CA LEU A 178 -6.36 15.87 -1.26
C LEU A 178 -5.91 14.51 -0.76
N VAL A 179 -4.90 14.48 0.11
CA VAL A 179 -4.36 13.25 0.70
C VAL A 179 -4.75 13.15 2.17
N ALA A 180 -5.29 12.00 2.59
CA ALA A 180 -5.63 11.69 3.97
C ALA A 180 -4.95 10.38 4.41
N GLY A 181 -4.31 10.39 5.57
CA GLY A 181 -3.65 9.22 6.13
C GLY A 181 -3.11 9.48 7.53
N ILE A 182 -2.75 8.42 8.24
CA ILE A 182 -2.06 8.49 9.53
C ILE A 182 -0.53 8.43 9.31
N LEU A 183 0.20 9.25 10.07
CA LEU A 183 1.67 9.29 10.12
C LEU A 183 2.23 8.14 10.96
#